data_AF-A0A0B3AN43-F1
#
_entry.id   AF-A0A0B3AN43-F1
#
_cell.length_a   1.000
_cell.length_b   1.000
_cell.length_c   1.000
_cell.angle_alpha   90.00
_cell.angle_beta   90.00
_cell.angle_gamma   90.00
#
_symmetry.space_group_name_H-M   'P 1'
#
loop_
_entity.id
_entity.type
_entity.pdbx_description
1 polymer ?
#
loop_
_entity_poly.entity_id
_entity_poly.type
_entity_poly.pdbx_seq_one_letter_code
_entity_poly.pdbx_strand_id
1 'polypeptide(L)'
;MLLEMVLGVILFTLIFIVIGFSWKNLSNFFHDNYSFFEFFFIILFFIEQLTFVMLVNFFPNRSELFISIFALIVITTASLQKMMMDRKDQRSSQLVTRYKDLVKQSYEGKEKIAKEHEDALEMIRSLKEGIKKSRKA
;
A
#
# COMPACT_ATOMS: atom_id res chain seq x y z
N MET A 1 -22.06 24.16 -30.76
CA MET A 1 -20.61 23.83 -30.75
C MET A 1 -19.89 24.38 -29.51
N LEU A 2 -19.70 25.69 -29.34
CA LEU A 2 -18.89 26.22 -28.22
C LEU A 2 -19.51 25.93 -26.84
N LEU A 3 -20.85 26.03 -26.73
CA LEU A 3 -21.60 25.69 -25.52
C LEU A 3 -21.51 24.20 -25.14
N GLU A 4 -21.52 23.30 -26.14
CA GLU A 4 -21.45 21.85 -25.93
C GLU A 4 -20.05 21.42 -25.49
N MET A 5 -19.00 22.07 -26.02
CA MET A 5 -17.63 21.86 -25.54
C MET A 5 -17.46 22.33 -24.09
N VAL A 6 -18.00 23.49 -23.73
CA VAL A 6 -17.93 24.01 -22.36
C VAL A 6 -18.70 23.10 -21.39
N LEU A 7 -19.89 22.64 -21.76
CA LEU A 7 -20.65 21.66 -20.98
C LEU A 7 -19.89 20.34 -20.82
N GLY A 8 -19.24 19.85 -21.89
CA GLY A 8 -18.40 18.65 -21.83
C GLY A 8 -17.22 18.79 -20.86
N VAL A 9 -16.53 19.93 -20.87
CA VAL A 9 -15.42 20.20 -19.95
C VAL A 9 -15.89 20.30 -18.51
N ILE A 10 -17.02 20.98 -18.25
CA ILE A 10 -17.59 21.09 -16.90
C ILE A 10 -18.02 19.71 -16.38
N LEU A 11 -18.67 18.90 -17.22
CA LEU A 11 -19.11 17.55 -16.87
C LEU A 11 -17.89 16.64 -16.57
N PHE A 12 -16.86 16.68 -17.41
CA PHE A 12 -15.63 15.93 -17.21
C PHE A 12 -14.93 16.31 -15.90
N THR A 13 -14.86 17.61 -15.61
CA THR A 13 -14.23 18.12 -14.38
C THR A 13 -15.02 17.72 -13.13
N LEU A 14 -16.37 17.78 -13.18
CA LEU A 14 -17.23 17.31 -12.09
C LEU A 14 -17.08 15.80 -11.85
N ILE A 15 -17.04 15.00 -12.91
CA ILE A 15 -16.79 13.55 -12.81
C ILE A 15 -15.41 13.30 -12.18
N PHE A 16 -14.38 14.04 -12.59
CA PHE A 16 -13.03 13.91 -12.04
C PHE A 16 -12.97 14.27 -10.54
N ILE A 17 -13.70 15.31 -10.12
CA ILE A 17 -13.81 15.72 -8.71
C ILE A 17 -14.53 14.64 -7.89
N VAL A 18 -15.66 14.12 -8.39
CA VAL A 18 -16.42 13.05 -7.70
C VAL A 18 -15.58 11.77 -7.57
N ILE A 19 -14.84 11.40 -8.62
CA ILE A 19 -13.91 10.28 -8.59
C ILE A 19 -12.78 10.56 -7.59
N GLY A 20 -12.22 11.77 -7.57
CA GLY A 20 -11.16 12.16 -6.64
C GLY A 20 -11.58 12.15 -5.17
N PHE A 21 -12.80 12.60 -4.86
CA PHE A 21 -13.37 12.51 -3.51
C PHE A 21 -13.68 11.08 -3.11
N SER A 22 -14.26 10.31 -4.03
CA SER A 22 -14.54 8.89 -3.81
C SER A 22 -13.26 8.06 -3.68
N TRP A 23 -12.13 8.52 -4.25
CA TRP A 23 -10.83 7.84 -4.23
C TRP A 23 -10.30 7.59 -2.82
N LYS A 24 -10.58 8.45 -1.84
CA LYS A 24 -10.17 8.22 -0.44
C LYS A 24 -10.89 7.02 0.18
N ASN A 25 -12.21 6.91 -0.06
CA ASN A 25 -12.98 5.76 0.41
C ASN A 25 -12.66 4.50 -0.40
N LEU A 26 -12.48 4.65 -1.72
CA LEU A 26 -12.06 3.56 -2.59
C LEU A 26 -10.71 3.02 -2.14
N SER A 27 -9.71 3.87 -1.86
CA SER A 27 -8.37 3.44 -1.44
C SER A 27 -8.39 2.59 -0.17
N ASN A 28 -9.24 2.91 0.80
CA ASN A 28 -9.38 2.09 2.01
C ASN A 28 -10.05 0.74 1.69
N PHE A 29 -11.08 0.74 0.84
CA PHE A 29 -11.74 -0.48 0.40
C PHE A 29 -10.84 -1.38 -0.48
N PHE A 30 -9.98 -0.78 -1.30
CA PHE A 30 -8.96 -1.44 -2.10
C PHE A 30 -7.90 -2.14 -1.25
N HIS A 31 -7.62 -1.61 -0.05
CA HIS A 31 -6.59 -2.18 0.82
C HIS A 31 -7.00 -3.50 1.47
N ASP A 32 -8.28 -3.67 1.80
CA ASP A 32 -8.74 -4.89 2.47
C ASP A 32 -8.98 -6.05 1.47
N ASN A 33 -9.16 -5.75 0.18
CA ASN A 33 -9.54 -6.72 -0.84
C ASN A 33 -8.57 -6.73 -2.04
N TYR A 34 -7.26 -6.57 -1.81
CA TYR A 34 -6.28 -6.40 -2.89
C TYR A 34 -6.33 -7.50 -3.96
N SER A 35 -6.40 -8.77 -3.57
CA SER A 35 -6.47 -9.91 -4.50
C SER A 35 -7.72 -9.88 -5.37
N PHE A 36 -8.85 -9.42 -4.82
CA PHE A 36 -10.08 -9.22 -5.58
C PHE A 36 -9.90 -8.15 -6.64
N PHE A 37 -9.18 -7.08 -6.33
CA PHE A 37 -8.93 -6.00 -7.28
C PHE A 37 -7.95 -6.38 -8.38
N GLU A 38 -6.90 -7.14 -8.06
CA GLU A 38 -5.99 -7.67 -9.08
C GLU A 38 -6.75 -8.57 -10.08
N PHE A 39 -7.65 -9.43 -9.57
CA PHE A 39 -8.54 -10.23 -10.41
C PHE A 39 -9.54 -9.39 -11.20
N PHE A 40 -10.11 -8.34 -10.59
CA PHE A 40 -11.00 -7.41 -11.26
C PHE A 40 -10.32 -6.67 -12.42
N PHE A 41 -9.07 -6.23 -12.26
CA PHE A 41 -8.31 -5.59 -13.35
C PHE A 41 -8.05 -6.55 -14.52
N ILE A 42 -7.78 -7.83 -14.24
CA ILE A 42 -7.65 -8.84 -15.29
C ILE A 42 -8.97 -8.96 -16.08
N ILE A 43 -10.10 -9.07 -15.38
CA ILE A 43 -11.43 -9.13 -16.02
C ILE A 43 -11.70 -7.86 -16.84
N LEU A 44 -11.40 -6.69 -16.26
CA LEU A 44 -11.60 -5.39 -16.91
C LEU A 44 -10.78 -5.29 -18.20
N PHE A 45 -9.52 -5.73 -18.18
CA PHE A 45 -8.67 -5.79 -19.37
C PHE A 45 -9.27 -6.70 -20.46
N PHE A 46 -9.78 -7.88 -20.10
CA PHE A 46 -10.47 -8.75 -21.07
C PHE A 46 -11.71 -8.08 -21.69
N ILE A 47 -12.51 -7.39 -20.88
CA ILE A 47 -13.70 -6.67 -21.35
C ILE A 47 -13.30 -5.51 -22.27
N GLU A 48 -12.27 -4.75 -21.92
CA GLU A 48 -11.71 -3.67 -22.75
C GLU A 48 -11.28 -4.20 -24.13
N GLN A 49 -10.51 -5.29 -24.16
CA GLN A 49 -10.05 -5.93 -25.41
C GLN A 49 -11.23 -6.43 -26.26
N LEU A 50 -12.21 -7.09 -25.64
CA LEU A 50 -13.40 -7.57 -26.35
C LEU A 50 -14.21 -6.41 -26.95
N THR A 51 -14.39 -5.33 -26.18
CA THR A 51 -15.10 -4.13 -26.63
C THR A 51 -14.37 -3.48 -27.82
N PHE A 52 -13.05 -3.39 -27.76
CA PHE A 52 -12.24 -2.86 -28.85
C PHE A 52 -12.37 -3.68 -30.13
N VAL A 53 -12.24 -5.01 -30.05
CA VAL A 53 -12.40 -5.91 -31.19
C VAL A 53 -13.79 -5.76 -31.82
N MET A 54 -14.83 -5.71 -30.99
CA MET A 54 -16.21 -5.49 -31.47
C MET A 54 -16.34 -4.14 -32.18
N LEU A 55 -15.85 -3.05 -31.58
CA LEU A 55 -15.95 -1.71 -32.18
C LEU A 55 -15.23 -1.60 -33.52
N VAL A 56 -14.01 -2.15 -33.64
CA VAL A 56 -13.25 -2.14 -34.89
C VAL A 56 -13.96 -2.97 -35.97
N ASN A 57 -14.56 -4.10 -35.59
CA ASN A 57 -15.30 -4.96 -36.53
C ASN A 57 -16.61 -4.30 -37.02
N PHE A 58 -17.35 -3.63 -36.14
CA PHE A 58 -18.61 -2.96 -36.52
C PHE A 58 -18.39 -1.64 -37.29
N PHE A 59 -17.28 -0.96 -37.05
CA PHE A 59 -17.02 0.37 -37.61
C PHE A 59 -15.60 0.46 -38.23
N PRO A 60 -15.32 -0.31 -39.30
CA PRO A 60 -13.99 -0.39 -39.90
C PRO A 60 -13.46 0.96 -40.39
N ASN A 61 -14.36 1.85 -40.85
CA ASN A 61 -14.02 3.19 -41.35
C ASN A 61 -13.54 4.16 -40.26
N ARG A 62 -13.64 3.79 -38.98
CA ARG A 62 -13.20 4.62 -37.84
C ARG A 62 -12.17 3.90 -36.95
N SER A 63 -11.55 2.85 -37.46
CA SER A 63 -10.59 2.02 -36.73
C SER A 63 -9.43 2.81 -36.12
N GLU A 64 -8.86 3.77 -36.86
CA GLU A 64 -7.76 4.63 -36.39
C GLU A 64 -8.11 5.43 -35.12
N LEU A 65 -9.34 5.96 -35.07
CA LEU A 65 -9.84 6.69 -33.91
C LEU A 65 -10.00 5.76 -32.71
N PHE A 66 -10.56 4.56 -32.93
CA PHE A 66 -10.73 3.58 -31.85
C PHE A 66 -9.39 3.07 -31.33
N ILE A 67 -8.40 2.84 -32.18
CA ILE A 67 -7.04 2.46 -31.78
C ILE A 67 -6.43 3.54 -30.87
N SER A 68 -6.58 4.81 -31.24
CA SER A 68 -6.02 5.93 -30.47
C SER A 68 -6.69 6.07 -29.10
N ILE A 69 -8.02 5.98 -29.03
CA ILE A 69 -8.76 6.02 -27.75
C ILE A 69 -8.41 4.80 -26.91
N PHE A 70 -8.32 3.63 -27.52
CA PHE A 70 -8.00 2.39 -26.85
C PHE A 70 -6.61 2.42 -26.20
N ALA A 71 -5.60 2.95 -26.90
CA ALA A 71 -4.27 3.13 -26.33
C ALA A 71 -4.30 4.02 -25.08
N LEU A 72 -5.09 5.10 -25.09
CA LEU A 72 -5.24 5.99 -23.95
C LEU A 72 -5.89 5.29 -22.75
N ILE A 73 -6.94 4.50 -22.99
CA ILE A 73 -7.61 3.69 -21.97
C ILE A 73 -6.63 2.69 -21.37
N VAL A 74 -5.94 1.90 -22.18
CA VAL A 74 -4.98 0.88 -21.72
C VAL A 74 -3.85 1.50 -20.87
N ILE A 75 -3.27 2.61 -21.32
CA ILE A 75 -2.22 3.30 -20.56
C ILE A 75 -2.75 3.81 -19.21
N THR A 76 -3.99 4.32 -19.19
CA THR A 76 -4.63 4.82 -17.98
C THR A 76 -4.90 3.66 -17.00
N THR A 77 -5.49 2.56 -17.48
CA THR A 77 -5.77 1.36 -16.68
C THR A 77 -4.48 0.77 -16.09
N ALA A 78 -3.42 0.65 -16.91
CA ALA A 78 -2.12 0.17 -16.44
C ALA A 78 -1.48 1.10 -15.39
N SER A 79 -1.60 2.43 -15.58
CA SER A 79 -1.09 3.42 -14.62
C SER A 79 -1.84 3.37 -13.29
N LEU A 80 -3.16 3.17 -13.31
CA LEU A 80 -3.97 3.01 -12.11
C LEU A 80 -3.61 1.72 -11.35
N GLN A 81 -3.44 0.61 -12.07
CA GLN A 81 -3.02 -0.66 -11.49
C GLN A 81 -1.65 -0.54 -10.82
N LYS A 82 -0.67 0.08 -11.51
CA LYS A 82 0.67 0.32 -10.93
C LYS A 82 0.60 1.18 -9.67
N MET A 83 -0.14 2.29 -9.70
CA MET A 83 -0.29 3.17 -8.54
C MET A 83 -0.87 2.43 -7.32
N MET A 84 -1.80 1.50 -7.55
CA MET A 84 -2.35 0.67 -6.48
C MET A 84 -1.33 -0.31 -5.91
N MET A 85 -0.50 -0.92 -6.76
CA MET A 85 0.57 -1.83 -6.34
C MET A 85 1.65 -1.10 -5.53
N ASP A 86 2.07 0.09 -5.97
CA ASP A 86 3.07 0.91 -5.26
C ASP A 86 2.59 1.27 -3.84
N ARG A 87 1.28 1.55 -3.66
CA ARG A 87 0.71 1.81 -2.32
C ARG A 87 0.73 0.58 -1.41
N LYS A 88 0.50 -0.62 -1.96
CA LYS A 88 0.61 -1.88 -1.21
C LYS A 88 2.05 -2.10 -0.73
N ASP A 89 3.02 -1.89 -1.62
CA ASP A 89 4.43 -2.09 -1.31
C ASP A 89 4.93 -1.12 -0.23
N GLN A 90 4.51 0.14 -0.30
CA GLN A 90 4.80 1.13 0.75
C GLN A 90 4.27 0.69 2.12
N ARG A 91 3.03 0.19 2.19
CA ARG A 91 2.43 -0.26 3.46
C ARG A 91 3.10 -1.52 4.00
N SER A 92 3.41 -2.48 3.12
CA SER A 92 4.15 -3.68 3.50
C SER A 92 5.53 -3.32 4.06
N SER A 93 6.23 -2.39 3.42
CA SER A 93 7.52 -1.88 3.89
C SER A 93 7.42 -1.18 5.25
N GLN A 94 6.36 -0.39 5.48
CA GLN A 94 6.10 0.23 6.79
C GLN A 94 5.84 -0.81 7.88
N LEU A 95 5.07 -1.87 7.59
CA LEU A 95 4.82 -2.96 8.53
C LEU A 95 6.11 -3.70 8.86
N VAL A 96 6.92 -4.04 7.85
CA VAL A 96 8.22 -4.70 8.05
C VAL A 96 9.15 -3.82 8.89
N THR A 97 9.18 -2.52 8.65
CA THR A 97 9.97 -1.57 9.45
C THR A 97 9.50 -1.56 10.90
N ARG A 98 8.19 -1.48 11.15
CA ARG A 98 7.66 -1.56 12.53
C ARG A 98 8.01 -2.86 13.23
N TYR A 99 7.93 -4.00 12.55
CA TYR A 99 8.33 -5.28 13.13
C TYR A 99 9.82 -5.33 13.44
N LYS A 100 10.68 -4.77 12.58
CA LYS A 100 12.11 -4.64 12.86
C LYS A 100 12.37 -3.79 14.10
N ASP A 101 11.67 -2.66 14.25
CA ASP A 101 11.81 -1.78 15.41
C ASP A 101 11.36 -2.46 16.71
N LEU A 102 10.23 -3.17 16.68
CA LEU A 102 9.74 -3.94 17.84
C LEU A 102 10.69 -5.07 18.24
N VAL A 103 11.25 -5.78 17.26
CA VAL A 103 12.26 -6.83 17.51
C VAL A 103 13.51 -6.20 18.12
N LYS A 104 13.98 -5.07 17.58
CA LYS A 104 15.14 -4.35 18.12
C LYS A 104 14.91 -3.91 19.57
N GLN A 105 13.74 -3.31 19.87
CA GLN A 105 13.37 -2.95 21.24
C GLN A 105 13.32 -4.15 22.18
N SER A 106 12.83 -5.30 21.69
CA SER A 106 12.82 -6.53 22.49
C SER A 106 14.22 -7.03 22.84
N TYR A 107 15.17 -6.96 21.89
CA TYR A 107 16.57 -7.32 22.15
C TYR A 107 17.25 -6.35 23.12
N GLU A 108 17.09 -5.04 22.92
CA GLU A 108 17.63 -4.02 23.83
C GLU A 108 17.06 -4.17 25.24
N GLY A 109 15.76 -4.47 25.36
CA GLY A 109 15.12 -4.75 26.65
C GLY A 109 15.70 -5.99 27.33
N LYS A 110 15.94 -7.08 26.59
CA LYS A 110 16.56 -8.30 27.12
C LYS A 110 18.00 -8.06 27.59
N GLU A 111 18.78 -7.30 26.84
CA GLU A 111 20.15 -6.95 27.22
C GLU A 111 20.18 -6.12 28.50
N LYS A 112 19.29 -5.14 28.61
CA LYS A 112 19.13 -4.34 29.84
C LYS A 112 18.76 -5.20 31.04
N ILE A 113 17.80 -6.12 30.89
CA ILE A 113 17.40 -7.05 31.95
C ILE A 113 18.57 -7.97 32.35
N ALA A 114 19.33 -8.48 31.38
CA ALA A 114 20.49 -9.32 31.65
C ALA A 114 21.54 -8.58 32.47
N LYS A 115 21.80 -7.32 32.13
CA LYS A 115 22.73 -6.45 32.85
C LYS A 115 22.25 -6.14 34.27
N GLU A 116 20.99 -5.77 34.44
CA GLU A 116 20.38 -5.54 35.77
C GLU A 116 20.45 -6.80 36.65
N HIS A 117 20.28 -7.98 36.05
CA HIS A 117 20.41 -9.26 36.76
C HIS A 117 21.87 -9.56 37.16
N GLU A 118 22.85 -9.22 36.34
CA GLU A 118 24.27 -9.35 36.65
C GLU A 118 24.68 -8.42 37.81
N ASP A 119 24.26 -7.15 37.76
CA ASP A 119 24.48 -6.15 38.82
C ASP A 119 23.86 -6.60 40.16
N ALA A 120 22.65 -7.17 40.13
CA ALA A 120 21.98 -7.70 41.32
C ALA A 120 22.72 -8.90 41.93
N LEU A 121 23.24 -9.81 41.10
CA LEU A 121 24.05 -10.93 41.56
C LEU A 121 25.35 -10.47 42.21
N GLU A 122 25.99 -9.43 41.66
CA GLU A 122 27.21 -8.85 42.23
C GLU A 122 26.93 -8.18 43.59
N MET A 123 25.81 -7.47 43.71
CA MET A 123 25.35 -6.89 44.98
C MET A 123 25.08 -7.98 46.04
N ILE A 124 24.41 -9.08 45.67
CA ILE A 124 24.19 -10.21 46.58
C ILE A 124 25.52 -10.84 47.01
N ARG A 125 26.47 -10.99 46.08
CA ARG A 125 27.80 -11.55 46.38
C ARG A 125 28.57 -10.66 47.36
N SER A 126 28.61 -9.35 47.15
CA SER A 126 29.29 -8.40 48.05
C SER A 126 28.65 -8.36 49.45
N LEU A 127 27.32 -8.38 49.54
CA LEU A 127 26.61 -8.49 50.83
C LEU A 127 26.97 -9.77 51.58
N LYS A 128 27.00 -10.91 50.89
CA LYS A 128 27.33 -12.21 51.48
C LYS A 128 28.77 -12.24 52.02
N GLU A 129 29.71 -11.61 51.31
CA GLU A 129 31.09 -11.46 51.79
C GLU A 129 31.20 -10.52 52.99
N GLY A 130 30.47 -9.41 52.99
CA GLY A 130 30.39 -8.48 54.12
C GLY A 130 29.87 -9.15 55.39
N ILE A 131 28.78 -9.91 55.29
CA ILE A 131 28.22 -10.70 56.41
C ILE A 131 29.23 -11.72 56.92
N LYS A 132 29.93 -12.41 56.01
CA LYS A 132 30.94 -13.42 56.38
C LYS A 132 32.14 -12.80 57.11
N LYS A 133 32.57 -11.60 56.72
CA LYS A 133 33.60 -10.83 57.44
C LYS A 133 33.11 -10.39 58.81
N SER A 134 31.90 -9.84 58.92
CA SER A 134 31.32 -9.39 60.18
C SER A 134 31.08 -10.51 61.20
N ARG A 135 30.84 -11.76 60.76
CA ARG A 135 30.72 -12.94 61.65
C ARG A 135 32.06 -13.50 62.14
N LYS A 136 33.18 -13.08 61.52
CA LYS A 136 34.53 -13.54 61.86
C LYS A 136 35.34 -12.51 62.66
N ALA A 137 34.83 -11.28 62.78
CA ALA A 137 35.33 -10.25 63.67
C ALA A 137 34.61 -10.36 65.02
#